data_AF-W1XZ50-F1
#
_entry.id   AF-W1XZ50-F1
#
_cell.length_a   1.000
_cell.length_b   1.000
_cell.length_c   1.000
_cell.angle_alpha   90.00
_cell.angle_beta   90.00
_cell.angle_gamma   90.00
#
_symmetry.space_group_name_H-M   'P 1'
#
loop_
_entity.id
_entity.type
_entity.pdbx_description
1 polymer ?
#
loop_
_entity_poly.entity_id
_entity_poly.type
_entity_poly.pdbx_seq_one_letter_code
_entity_poly.pdbx_strand_id
1 'polypeptide(L)'
;TSSIAVELIDHLDSLGEKIIWAPDKHLGRYVQKQTGGDILGWQGACIVHDEFKTQALTRLQEEYPDAAILVHPESPQAIVDMADAVGST
;
A
#
# COMPACT_ATOMS: atom_id res chain seq x y z
N THR A 1 10.72 4.47 3.60
CA THR A 1 9.48 4.40 4.41
C THR A 1 8.29 4.55 3.48
N SER A 2 7.09 4.18 3.91
CA SER A 2 5.85 4.32 3.11
C SER A 2 5.60 5.76 2.65
N SER A 3 6.03 6.75 3.44
CA SER A 3 5.87 8.18 3.13
C SER A 3 6.61 8.70 1.89
N ILE A 4 7.74 8.10 1.50
CA ILE A 4 8.56 8.59 0.37
C ILE A 4 8.70 7.57 -0.76
N ALA A 5 8.15 6.37 -0.58
CA ALA A 5 8.48 5.23 -1.42
C ALA A 5 8.10 5.45 -2.89
N VAL A 6 6.93 6.04 -3.14
CA VAL A 6 6.45 6.31 -4.51
C VAL A 6 7.39 7.28 -5.22
N GLU A 7 7.66 8.44 -4.62
CA GLU A 7 8.53 9.47 -5.21
C GLU A 7 9.95 8.97 -5.46
N LEU A 8 10.51 8.19 -4.51
CA LEU A 8 11.85 7.65 -4.65
C LEU A 8 11.94 6.62 -5.79
N ILE A 9 10.96 5.71 -5.89
CA ILE A 9 10.96 4.69 -6.93
C ILE A 9 10.69 5.30 -8.30
N ASP A 10 9.77 6.26 -8.40
CA ASP A 10 9.52 7.00 -9.65
C ASP A 10 10.80 7.71 -10.13
N HIS A 11 11.54 8.34 -9.22
CA HIS A 11 12.81 8.96 -9.54
C HIS A 11 13.86 7.94 -10.03
N LEU A 12 14.05 6.82 -9.32
CA LEU A 12 15.02 5.80 -9.71
C LEU A 12 14.68 5.14 -11.05
N ASP A 13 13.39 4.87 -11.30
CA ASP A 13 12.90 4.33 -12.57
C ASP A 13 13.16 5.31 -13.72
N SER A 14 12.97 6.62 -13.49
CA SER A 14 13.29 7.66 -14.48
C SER A 14 14.77 7.72 -14.88
N LEU A 15 15.66 7.20 -14.02
CA LEU A 15 17.09 7.06 -14.28
C LEU A 15 17.45 5.74 -14.97
N GLY A 16 16.47 4.83 -15.16
CA GLY A 16 16.66 3.51 -15.73
C GLY A 16 17.30 2.50 -14.77
N GLU A 17 17.25 2.77 -13.46
CA GLU A 17 17.82 1.88 -12.45
C GLU A 17 16.96 0.63 -12.24
N LYS A 18 17.61 -0.49 -11.95
CA LYS A 18 16.89 -1.74 -11.59
C LYS A 18 16.53 -1.72 -10.11
N ILE A 19 15.29 -2.05 -9.80
CA ILE A 19 14.74 -1.87 -8.45
C ILE A 19 14.49 -3.23 -7.79
N ILE A 20 15.17 -3.47 -6.67
CA ILE A 20 14.88 -4.59 -5.77
C ILE A 20 14.14 -4.03 -4.56
N TRP A 21 13.01 -4.64 -4.20
CA TRP A 21 12.15 -4.17 -3.13
C TRP A 21 12.01 -5.20 -2.01
N ALA A 22 12.19 -4.75 -0.77
CA ALA A 22 12.02 -5.56 0.44
C ALA A 22 11.74 -4.66 1.67
N PRO A 23 11.15 -5.20 2.76
CA PRO A 23 10.63 -6.56 2.90
C PRO A 23 9.15 -6.71 2.52
N ASP A 24 8.37 -5.63 2.53
CA ASP A 24 6.91 -5.69 2.48
C ASP A 24 6.35 -5.72 1.05
N LYS A 25 5.66 -6.81 0.70
CA LYS A 25 5.10 -7.05 -0.63
C LYS A 25 3.88 -6.16 -0.95
N HIS A 26 3.14 -5.71 0.06
CA HIS A 26 1.94 -4.92 -0.15
C HIS A 26 2.32 -3.48 -0.51
N LEU A 27 3.24 -2.89 0.26
CA LEU A 27 3.81 -1.59 -0.08
C LEU A 27 4.56 -1.66 -1.43
N GLY A 28 5.30 -2.75 -1.69
CA GLY A 28 5.97 -2.93 -2.97
C GLY A 28 5.01 -2.94 -4.17
N ARG A 29 3.89 -3.66 -4.05
CA ARG A 29 2.82 -3.66 -5.07
C ARG A 29 2.14 -2.30 -5.19
N TYR A 30 1.89 -1.64 -4.06
CA TYR A 30 1.31 -0.30 -4.07
C TYR A 30 2.21 0.66 -4.86
N VAL A 31 3.50 0.69 -4.57
CA VAL A 31 4.46 1.52 -5.30
C VAL A 31 4.51 1.15 -6.77
N GLN A 32 4.61 -0.14 -7.11
CA GLN A 32 4.60 -0.59 -8.50
C GLN A 32 3.35 -0.13 -9.27
N LYS A 33 2.18 -0.14 -8.61
CA LYS A 33 0.93 0.34 -9.20
C LYS A 33 0.92 1.86 -9.40
N GLN A 34 1.54 2.62 -8.49
CA GLN A 34 1.60 4.09 -8.58
C GLN A 34 2.61 4.58 -9.61
N THR A 35 3.79 3.94 -9.70
CA THR A 35 4.89 4.40 -10.56
C THR A 35 4.95 3.68 -11.91
N GLY A 36 4.41 2.47 -12.00
CA GLY A 36 4.58 1.60 -13.17
C GLY A 36 5.98 0.99 -13.33
N GLY A 37 6.89 1.23 -12.37
CA GLY A 37 8.29 0.80 -12.45
C GLY A 37 8.47 -0.72 -12.40
N ASP A 38 9.58 -1.20 -12.98
CA ASP A 38 9.94 -2.63 -12.97
C ASP A 38 10.62 -3.02 -11.65
N ILE A 39 9.83 -3.54 -10.71
CA ILE A 39 10.25 -3.84 -9.33
C ILE A 39 10.31 -5.35 -9.08
N LEU A 40 11.47 -5.85 -8.69
CA LEU A 40 11.65 -7.20 -8.18
C LEU A 40 11.39 -7.25 -6.66
N GLY A 41 10.21 -7.73 -6.25
CA GLY A 41 9.76 -7.70 -4.86
C GLY A 41 9.96 -9.00 -4.05
N TRP A 42 10.46 -8.84 -2.82
CA TRP A 42 10.48 -9.89 -1.78
C TRP A 42 9.07 -10.17 -1.24
N GLN A 43 8.82 -11.40 -0.78
CA GLN A 43 7.47 -11.86 -0.38
C GLN A 43 7.19 -11.73 1.13
N GLY A 44 7.83 -10.77 1.81
CA GLY A 44 7.53 -10.46 3.21
C GLY A 44 6.24 -9.63 3.35
N ALA A 45 5.69 -9.57 4.55
CA ALA A 45 4.53 -8.73 4.87
C ALA A 45 4.51 -8.41 6.37
N CYS A 46 3.97 -7.25 6.74
CA CYS A 46 3.64 -6.94 8.12
C CYS A 46 2.38 -7.70 8.56
N ILE A 47 2.49 -8.56 9.57
CA ILE A 47 1.36 -9.36 10.08
C ILE A 47 0.20 -8.48 10.55
N VAL A 48 0.49 -7.34 11.17
CA VAL A 48 -0.54 -6.42 11.67
C VAL A 48 -1.36 -5.84 10.52
N HIS A 49 -0.69 -5.43 9.43
CA HIS A 49 -1.39 -4.87 8.28
C HIS A 49 -2.08 -5.95 7.41
N ASP A 50 -1.59 -7.19 7.42
CA ASP A 50 -2.19 -8.31 6.68
C ASP A 50 -3.47 -8.86 7.35
N GLU A 51 -3.67 -8.59 8.64
CA GLU A 51 -4.83 -9.06 9.41
C GLU A 51 -6.14 -8.29 9.14
N PHE A 52 -6.09 -7.12 8.49
CA PHE A 52 -7.28 -6.34 8.19
C PHE A 52 -8.23 -7.07 7.23
N LYS A 53 -9.49 -7.23 7.66
CA LYS A 53 -10.54 -7.94 6.91
C LYS A 53 -11.58 -6.99 6.36
N THR A 54 -11.89 -7.13 5.07
CA THR A 54 -12.92 -6.33 4.38
C THR A 54 -14.27 -6.38 5.10
N GLN A 55 -14.69 -7.56 5.58
CA GLN A 55 -15.97 -7.70 6.30
C GLN A 55 -16.04 -6.85 7.57
N ALA A 56 -14.93 -6.71 8.31
CA ALA A 56 -14.91 -5.87 9.51
C ALA A 56 -15.01 -4.38 9.13
N LEU A 57 -14.31 -3.99 8.06
CA LEU A 57 -14.35 -2.61 7.54
C LEU A 57 -15.75 -2.24 7.00
N THR A 58 -16.40 -3.14 6.26
CA THR A 58 -17.76 -2.92 5.75
C THR A 58 -18.76 -2.69 6.89
N ARG A 59 -18.66 -3.45 7.99
CA ARG A 59 -19.52 -3.23 9.16
C ARG A 59 -19.29 -1.85 9.78
N LEU A 60 -18.04 -1.41 9.87
CA LEU A 60 -17.73 -0.07 10.38
C LEU A 60 -18.24 1.04 9.44
N GLN A 61 -18.22 0.84 8.12
CA GLN A 61 -18.84 1.77 7.17
C GLN A 61 -20.35 1.87 7.36
N GLU A 62 -21.02 0.75 7.61
CA GLU A 62 -22.46 0.73 7.89
C GLU A 62 -22.79 1.45 9.20
N GLU A 63 -21.94 1.31 10.23
CA GLU A 63 -22.11 1.96 11.53
C GLU A 63 -21.75 3.46 11.51
N TYR A 64 -20.75 3.83 10.70
CA TYR A 64 -20.23 5.20 10.58
C TYR A 64 -20.20 5.65 9.12
N PRO A 65 -21.36 5.88 8.49
CA PRO A 65 -21.45 6.14 7.04
C PRO A 65 -20.78 7.44 6.59
N ASP A 66 -20.63 8.41 7.49
CA ASP A 66 -20.00 9.70 7.21
C ASP A 66 -18.50 9.74 7.53
N ALA A 67 -17.94 8.65 8.08
CA ALA A 67 -16.52 8.58 8.44
C ALA A 67 -15.65 8.24 7.23
N ALA A 68 -14.56 8.99 7.04
CA ALA A 68 -13.56 8.68 6.03
C ALA A 68 -12.65 7.52 6.47
N ILE A 69 -12.20 6.73 5.49
CA ILE A 69 -11.30 5.60 5.68
C ILE A 69 -9.89 5.99 5.24
N LEU A 70 -8.98 6.00 6.21
CA LEU A 70 -7.54 6.13 6.00
C LEU A 70 -6.87 4.76 6.09
N VAL A 71 -6.15 4.35 5.05
CA VAL A 71 -5.49 3.03 4.99
C VAL A 71 -3.98 3.18 4.85
N HIS A 72 -3.23 2.33 5.57
CA HIS A 72 -1.79 2.22 5.39
C HIS A 72 -1.46 1.40 4.12
N PRO A 73 -0.50 1.82 3.28
CA PRO A 73 -0.20 1.13 2.02
C PRO A 73 0.40 -0.28 2.17
N GLU A 74 0.73 -0.71 3.40
CA GLU A 74 1.10 -2.11 3.70
C GLU A 74 -0.11 -3.03 3.87
N SER A 75 -1.34 -2.52 3.83
CA SER A 75 -2.55 -3.34 3.92
C SER A 75 -2.82 -4.11 2.61
N PRO A 76 -3.55 -5.24 2.68
CA PRO A 76 -4.00 -5.97 1.50
C PRO A 76 -4.74 -5.07 0.51
N GLN A 77 -4.58 -5.34 -0.79
CA GLN A 77 -5.17 -4.52 -1.86
C GLN A 77 -6.68 -4.31 -1.69
N ALA A 78 -7.41 -5.33 -1.25
CA ALA A 78 -8.86 -5.24 -1.03
C ALA A 78 -9.25 -4.24 0.08
N ILE A 79 -8.36 -3.95 1.03
CA ILE A 79 -8.53 -2.91 2.04
C ILE A 79 -8.16 -1.54 1.46
N VAL A 80 -7.06 -1.47 0.72
CA VAL A 80 -6.60 -0.24 0.03
C VAL A 80 -7.66 0.26 -0.95
N ASP A 81 -8.35 -0.62 -1.66
CA ASP A 81 -9.42 -0.27 -2.62
C ASP A 81 -10.68 0.32 -1.95
N MET A 82 -10.83 0.15 -0.63
CA MET A 82 -11.93 0.73 0.16
C MET A 82 -11.57 2.08 0.78
N ALA A 83 -10.33 2.57 0.58
CA ALA A 83 -9.83 3.76 1.24
C ALA A 83 -10.31 5.05 0.56
N ASP A 84 -10.64 6.06 1.36
CA ASP A 84 -10.80 7.44 0.89
C ASP A 84 -9.44 8.13 0.74
N ALA A 85 -8.47 7.74 1.58
CA ALA A 85 -7.09 8.20 1.49
C ALA A 85 -6.12 7.07 1.88
N VAL A 86 -4.95 7.06 1.23
CA VAL A 86 -3.85 6.13 1.55
C VAL A 86 -2.66 6.94 2.04
N GLY A 87 -2.10 6.58 3.20
CA GLY A 87 -1.03 7.35 3.82
C GLY A 87 -0.20 6.57 4.84
N SER A 88 0.99 7.10 5.12
CA SER A 88 1.84 6.62 6.22
C SER A 88 1.36 7.20 7.56
N THR A 89 1.72 6.53 8.66
CA THR A 89 1.84 7.19 9.97
C THR A 89 3.13 8.01 10.06
#